data_AF-A0A699VVV7-F1
#
_entry.id   AF-A0A699VVV7-F1
#
_cell.length_a   1.000
_cell.length_b   1.000
_cell.length_c   1.000
_cell.angle_alpha   90.00
_cell.angle_beta   90.00
_cell.angle_gamma   90.00
#
_symmetry.space_group_name_H-M   'P 1'
#
loop_
_entity.id
_entity.type
_entity.pdbx_description
1 polymer ?
#
loop_
_entity_poly.entity_id
_entity_poly.type
_entity_poly.pdbx_seq_one_letter_code
_entity_poly.pdbx_strand_id
1 'polypeptide(L)'
;MESVLHISGYAVENQVKFATCTLMGATLTWWNGHVRTLGHDAAYAITWEILKKKLTDKYYPKGEIKKLEIELWNLKVKGNDVRGYTQRFQELALMCTKFISNETDKVDKYISGLL
;
A
#
# COMPACT_ATOMS: atom_id res chain seq x y z
N MET A 1 9.01 -1.88 -4.36
CA MET A 1 9.06 -1.23 -5.68
C MET A 1 9.39 0.25 -5.59
N GLU A 2 8.74 1.03 -4.71
CA GLU A 2 9.01 2.47 -4.59
C GLU A 2 10.48 2.79 -4.31
N SER A 3 11.12 2.10 -3.35
CA SER A 3 12.55 2.29 -3.07
C SER A 3 13.44 1.96 -4.27
N VAL A 4 13.06 0.98 -5.10
CA VAL A 4 13.81 0.61 -6.31
C VAL A 4 13.68 1.71 -7.38
N LEU A 5 12.47 2.24 -7.60
CA LEU A 5 12.25 3.36 -8.51
C LEU A 5 12.99 4.63 -8.07
N HIS A 6 13.05 4.89 -6.77
CA HIS A 6 13.77 6.02 -6.20
C HIS A 6 15.29 5.86 -6.35
N ILE A 7 15.85 4.69 -6.04
CA ILE A 7 17.30 4.44 -6.10
C ILE A 7 17.81 4.39 -7.55
N SER A 8 17.01 3.85 -8.48
CA SER A 8 17.42 3.67 -9.87
C SER A 8 17.46 4.96 -10.69
N GLY A 9 16.90 6.08 -10.20
CA GLY A 9 16.96 7.37 -10.88
C GLY A 9 16.23 7.42 -12.22
N TYR A 10 15.28 6.51 -12.47
CA TYR A 10 14.53 6.48 -13.73
C TYR A 10 13.78 7.79 -13.97
N ALA A 11 13.84 8.29 -15.21
CA ALA A 11 12.98 9.37 -15.68
C ALA A 11 11.51 8.99 -15.43
N VAL A 12 10.71 9.98 -14.99
CA VAL A 12 9.30 9.80 -14.60
C VAL A 12 8.49 9.07 -15.67
N GLU A 13 8.78 9.35 -16.94
CA GLU A 13 8.20 8.74 -18.14
C GLU A 13 8.40 7.21 -18.27
N ASN A 14 9.42 6.64 -17.61
CA ASN A 14 9.74 5.21 -17.68
C ASN A 14 9.25 4.42 -16.46
N GLN A 15 8.79 5.10 -15.41
CA GLN A 15 8.37 4.45 -14.16
C GLN A 15 7.20 3.49 -14.37
N VAL A 16 6.20 3.87 -15.17
CA VAL A 16 5.04 3.00 -15.46
C VAL A 16 5.47 1.77 -16.25
N LYS A 17 6.29 1.92 -17.29
CA LYS A 17 6.79 0.80 -18.09
C LYS A 17 7.57 -0.20 -17.24
N PHE A 18 8.47 0.30 -16.41
CA PHE A 18 9.23 -0.52 -15.47
C PHE A 18 8.31 -1.19 -14.44
N ALA A 19 7.33 -0.47 -13.90
CA ALA A 19 6.40 -1.05 -12.94
C ALA A 19 5.62 -2.22 -13.54
N THR A 20 5.11 -2.02 -14.75
CA THR A 20 4.23 -2.98 -15.41
C THR A 20 4.97 -4.23 -15.87
N CYS A 21 6.28 -4.16 -16.14
CA CYS A 21 7.06 -5.34 -16.52
C CYS A 21 7.27 -6.33 -15.37
N THR A 22 7.12 -5.88 -14.12
CA THR A 22 7.20 -6.75 -12.94
C THR A 22 5.87 -7.38 -12.55
N LEU A 23 4.76 -7.00 -13.20
CA LEU A 23 3.45 -7.55 -12.89
C LEU A 23 3.37 -9.01 -13.29
N MET A 24 2.76 -9.82 -12.44
CA MET A 24 2.57 -11.25 -12.66
C MET A 24 1.11 -11.65 -12.38
N GLY A 25 0.70 -12.80 -12.92
CA GLY A 25 -0.60 -13.41 -12.65
C GLY A 25 -1.80 -12.50 -12.94
N ALA A 26 -2.74 -12.43 -11.99
CA ALA A 26 -3.98 -11.67 -12.14
C ALA A 26 -3.76 -10.16 -12.36
N THR A 27 -2.68 -9.59 -11.81
CA THR A 27 -2.35 -8.17 -11.95
C THR A 27 -1.86 -7.85 -13.36
N LEU A 28 -1.08 -8.75 -13.97
CA LEU A 28 -0.66 -8.63 -15.38
C LEU A 28 -1.85 -8.75 -16.33
N THR A 29 -2.73 -9.75 -16.12
CA THR A 29 -3.96 -9.91 -16.93
C THR A 29 -4.83 -8.67 -16.88
N TRP A 30 -4.97 -8.05 -15.70
CA TRP A 30 -5.69 -6.80 -15.57
C TRP A 30 -5.03 -5.64 -16.32
N TRP A 31 -3.72 -5.47 -16.20
CA TRP A 31 -2.99 -4.41 -16.90
C TRP A 31 -3.11 -4.56 -18.42
N ASN A 32 -2.99 -5.77 -18.95
CA ASN A 32 -3.19 -6.04 -20.38
C ASN A 32 -4.61 -5.68 -20.84
N GLY A 33 -5.62 -5.93 -20.00
CA GLY A 33 -6.99 -5.46 -20.24
C GLY A 33 -7.08 -3.94 -20.30
N HIS A 34 -6.39 -3.23 -19.40
CA HIS A 34 -6.34 -1.77 -19.38
C HIS A 34 -5.72 -1.20 -20.65
N VAL A 35 -4.57 -1.76 -21.08
CA VAL A 35 -3.88 -1.39 -22.33
C VAL A 35 -4.78 -1.65 -23.54
N ARG A 36 -5.51 -2.77 -23.58
CA ARG A 36 -6.44 -3.07 -24.66
C ARG A 36 -7.60 -2.08 -24.75
N THR A 37 -8.11 -1.60 -23.61
CA THR A 37 -9.22 -0.65 -23.57
C THR A 37 -8.80 0.78 -23.92
N LEU A 38 -7.64 1.23 -23.45
CA LEU A 38 -7.18 2.61 -23.67
C LEU A 38 -6.29 2.79 -24.90
N GLY A 39 -5.71 1.70 -25.42
CA GLY A 39 -4.61 1.77 -26.38
C GLY A 39 -3.25 1.95 -25.68
N HIS A 40 -2.17 1.60 -26.38
CA HIS A 40 -0.80 1.62 -25.84
C HIS A 40 -0.40 3.03 -25.39
N ASP A 41 -0.55 4.03 -26.27
CA ASP A 41 -0.07 5.38 -25.99
C ASP A 41 -0.75 5.99 -24.76
N ALA A 42 -2.09 5.89 -24.67
CA ALA A 42 -2.83 6.41 -23.54
C ALA A 42 -2.59 5.62 -22.24
N ALA A 43 -2.43 4.29 -22.32
CA ALA A 43 -2.18 3.48 -21.13
C ALA A 43 -0.80 3.75 -20.51
N TYR A 44 0.23 4.01 -21.33
CA TYR A 44 1.58 4.32 -20.85
C TYR A 44 1.82 5.81 -20.59
N ALA A 45 0.91 6.70 -21.02
CA ALA A 45 0.98 8.13 -20.72
C ALA A 45 0.54 8.49 -19.29
N ILE A 46 -0.04 7.56 -18.53
CA ILE A 46 -0.42 7.82 -17.13
C ILE A 46 0.84 7.98 -16.26
N THR A 47 0.72 8.73 -15.17
CA THR A 47 1.80 8.88 -14.20
C THR A 47 1.89 7.66 -13.27
N TRP A 48 3.05 7.49 -12.63
CA TRP A 48 3.24 6.48 -11.58
C TRP A 48 2.20 6.59 -10.46
N GLU A 49 1.84 7.81 -10.04
CA GLU A 49 0.83 8.05 -9.02
C GLU A 49 -0.57 7.57 -9.44
N ILE A 50 -0.93 7.74 -10.71
CA ILE A 50 -2.20 7.23 -11.25
C ILE A 50 -2.18 5.70 -11.28
N LEU A 51 -1.07 5.08 -11.71
CA LEU A 51 -0.93 3.62 -11.70
C LEU A 51 -1.05 3.06 -10.29
N LYS A 52 -0.33 3.63 -9.31
CA LYS A 52 -0.45 3.24 -7.89
C LYS A 52 -1.88 3.31 -7.42
N LYS A 53 -2.57 4.44 -7.66
CA LYS A 53 -3.97 4.60 -7.28
C LYS A 53 -4.86 3.51 -7.89
N LYS A 54 -4.71 3.20 -9.17
CA LYS A 54 -5.50 2.14 -9.84
C LYS A 54 -5.25 0.76 -9.23
N LEU A 55 -3.99 0.43 -8.92
CA LEU A 55 -3.63 -0.83 -8.27
C LEU A 55 -4.21 -0.91 -6.86
N THR A 56 -4.08 0.16 -6.07
CA THR A 56 -4.66 0.27 -4.74
C THR A 56 -6.18 0.16 -4.78
N ASP A 57 -6.87 0.89 -5.65
CA ASP A 57 -8.33 0.84 -5.74
C ASP A 57 -8.84 -0.57 -6.13
N LYS A 58 -8.08 -1.31 -6.93
CA LYS A 58 -8.45 -2.65 -7.40
C LYS A 58 -8.14 -3.77 -6.39
N TYR A 59 -6.96 -3.74 -5.79
CA TYR A 59 -6.44 -4.84 -4.96
C TYR A 59 -6.39 -4.52 -3.47
N TYR A 60 -6.55 -3.26 -3.10
CA TYR A 60 -6.59 -2.78 -1.72
C TYR A 60 -7.90 -2.01 -1.46
N PRO A 61 -9.05 -2.71 -1.54
CA PRO A 61 -10.35 -2.07 -1.47
C PRO A 61 -10.56 -1.39 -0.12
N LYS A 62 -11.22 -0.22 -0.13
CA LYS A 62 -11.48 0.60 1.05
C LYS A 62 -12.17 -0.14 2.20
N GLY A 63 -12.98 -1.15 1.90
CA GLY A 63 -13.63 -1.99 2.90
C GLY A 63 -12.64 -2.82 3.73
N GLU A 64 -11.60 -3.35 3.10
CA GLU A 64 -10.56 -4.10 3.79
C GLU A 64 -9.65 -3.16 4.61
N ILE A 65 -9.33 -1.98 4.08
CA ILE A 65 -8.65 -0.93 4.86
C ILE A 65 -9.42 -0.63 6.15
N LYS A 66 -10.74 -0.42 6.05
CA LYS A 66 -11.57 -0.12 7.21
C LYS A 66 -11.54 -1.25 8.25
N LYS A 67 -11.46 -2.52 7.83
CA LYS A 67 -11.28 -3.65 8.76
C LYS A 67 -9.94 -3.58 9.48
N LEU A 68 -8.85 -3.27 8.75
CA LEU A 68 -7.52 -3.09 9.33
C LEU A 68 -7.46 -1.88 10.29
N GLU A 69 -8.16 -0.80 9.99
CA GLU A 69 -8.31 0.36 10.88
C GLU A 69 -9.03 -0.02 12.18
N ILE A 70 -10.11 -0.79 12.09
CA ILE A 70 -10.84 -1.31 13.26
C ILE A 70 -9.95 -2.26 14.06
N GLU A 71 -9.17 -3.12 13.39
CA GLU A 71 -8.22 -4.02 14.05
C GLU A 71 -7.15 -3.22 14.81
N LEU A 72 -6.54 -2.22 14.16
CA LEU A 72 -5.54 -1.34 14.77
C LEU A 72 -6.09 -0.62 16.00
N TRP A 73 -7.32 -0.11 15.92
CA TRP A 73 -7.98 0.56 17.03
C TRP A 73 -8.15 -0.36 18.25
N ASN A 74 -8.54 -1.62 18.01
CA ASN A 74 -8.81 -2.60 19.05
C ASN A 74 -7.58 -3.44 19.43
N LEU A 75 -6.42 -3.20 18.80
CA LEU A 75 -5.21 -3.98 19.03
C LEU A 75 -4.71 -3.77 20.46
N LYS A 76 -4.56 -4.87 21.20
CA LYS A 76 -4.00 -4.95 22.55
C LYS A 76 -3.03 -6.11 22.68
N VAL A 77 -2.07 -5.99 23.59
CA VAL A 77 -1.16 -7.09 23.93
C VAL A 77 -1.96 -8.28 24.46
N LYS A 78 -1.60 -9.49 24.01
CA LYS A 78 -2.21 -10.74 24.49
C LYS A 78 -1.24 -11.45 25.41
N GLY A 79 -1.59 -11.55 26.69
CA GLY A 79 -0.71 -12.12 27.71
C GLY A 79 0.60 -11.33 27.79
N ASN A 80 1.72 -12.01 27.55
CA ASN A 80 3.08 -11.46 27.55
C ASN A 80 3.68 -11.32 26.13
N ASP A 81 2.89 -11.50 25.07
CA ASP A 81 3.37 -11.44 23.68
C ASP A 81 3.50 -9.99 23.17
N VAL A 82 4.44 -9.25 23.76
CA VAL A 82 4.77 -7.89 23.32
C VAL A 82 5.33 -7.90 21.90
N ARG A 83 6.15 -8.90 21.55
CA ARG A 83 6.78 -8.98 20.22
C ARG A 83 5.73 -9.14 19.11
N GLY A 84 4.77 -10.05 19.28
CA GLY A 84 3.68 -10.24 18.33
C GLY A 84 2.80 -8.99 18.22
N TYR A 85 2.51 -8.34 19.35
CA TYR A 85 1.82 -7.05 19.37
C TYR A 85 2.58 -5.97 18.57
N THR A 86 3.88 -5.78 18.82
CA THR A 86 4.70 -4.78 18.13
C THR A 86 4.75 -5.03 16.63
N GLN A 87 4.98 -6.27 16.23
CA GLN A 87 5.02 -6.62 14.81
C GLN A 87 3.67 -6.30 14.15
N ARG A 88 2.56 -6.74 14.77
CA ARG A 88 1.24 -6.52 14.19
C ARG A 88 0.86 -5.04 14.14
N PHE A 89 1.23 -4.27 15.17
CA PHE A 89 1.03 -2.83 15.19
C PHE A 89 1.76 -2.14 14.03
N GLN A 90 3.03 -2.49 13.80
CA GLN A 90 3.83 -1.90 12.71
C GLN A 90 3.25 -2.23 11.33
N GLU A 91 2.81 -3.48 11.12
CA GLU A 91 2.13 -3.89 9.88
C GLU A 91 0.86 -3.07 9.64
N LEU A 92 0.01 -2.94 10.68
CA LEU A 92 -1.24 -2.20 10.58
C LEU A 92 -1.01 -0.69 10.41
N ALA A 93 -0.02 -0.10 11.10
CA ALA A 93 0.32 1.31 10.97
C ALA A 93 0.84 1.65 9.55
N LEU A 94 1.57 0.73 8.92
CA LEU A 94 2.02 0.88 7.53
C LEU A 94 0.85 0.79 6.53
N MET A 95 -0.13 -0.05 6.83
CA MET A 95 -1.30 -0.29 5.98
C MET A 95 -2.38 0.80 6.11
N CYS A 96 -2.47 1.43 7.28
CA CYS A 96 -3.48 2.42 7.66
C CYS A 96 -2.89 3.84 7.76
N THR A 97 -2.08 4.25 6.78
CA THR A 97 -1.34 5.54 6.80
C THR A 97 -2.20 6.79 6.93
N LYS A 98 -3.50 6.71 6.58
CA LYS A 98 -4.45 7.82 6.73
C LYS A 98 -5.08 7.90 8.12
N PHE A 99 -5.07 6.80 8.87
CA PHE A 99 -5.75 6.69 10.16
C PHE A 99 -4.87 7.21 11.32
N ILE A 100 -3.55 7.03 11.22
CA ILE A 100 -2.60 7.62 12.16
C ILE A 100 -1.61 8.49 11.40
N SER A 101 -1.96 9.77 11.28
CA SER A 101 -1.32 10.71 10.35
C SER A 101 -0.05 11.37 10.91
N ASN A 102 0.15 11.36 12.22
CA ASN A 102 1.37 11.90 12.86
C ASN A 102 2.02 10.87 13.81
N GLU A 103 3.30 11.08 14.12
CA GLU A 103 4.09 10.16 14.94
C GLU A 103 3.63 10.12 16.40
N THR A 104 3.13 11.25 16.94
CA THR A 104 2.62 11.32 18.32
C THR A 104 1.44 10.38 18.52
N ASP A 105 0.44 10.45 17.64
CA ASP A 105 -0.75 9.59 17.69
C ASP A 105 -0.38 8.10 17.52
N LYS A 106 0.68 7.78 16.76
CA LYS A 106 1.18 6.41 16.63
C LYS A 106 1.74 5.92 17.95
N VAL A 107 2.57 6.72 18.60
CA VAL A 107 3.17 6.38 19.90
C VAL A 107 2.08 6.22 20.96
N ASP A 108 1.14 7.15 21.04
CA ASP A 108 0.04 7.08 22.00
C ASP A 108 -0.85 5.86 21.77
N LYS A 109 -1.19 5.57 20.52
CA LYS A 109 -1.98 4.37 20.19
C LYS A 109 -1.21 3.09 20.51
N TYR A 110 0.10 3.06 20.31
CA TYR A 110 0.94 1.93 20.66
C TYR A 110 0.97 1.71 22.19
N ILE A 111 1.23 2.76 22.96
CA ILE A 111 1.24 2.70 24.43
C ILE A 111 -0.13 2.26 24.96
N SER A 112 -1.23 2.78 24.41
CA SER A 112 -2.59 2.40 24.85
C SER A 112 -2.94 0.92 24.63
N GLY A 113 -2.25 0.22 23.74
CA GLY A 113 -2.45 -1.22 23.53
C GLY A 113 -1.54 -2.09 24.40
N LEU A 114 -0.53 -1.51 25.02
CA LEU A 114 0.37 -2.19 25.97
C LEU A 114 -0.17 -2.15 27.42
N LEU A 115 -0.96 -1.13 27.76
CA LEU A 115 -1.63 -0.95 29.05
C LEU A 115 -2.98 -1.68 29.09
#